data_AF-A0A1J4RDW0-F1
#
_entry.id   AF-A0A1J4RDW0-F1
#
_cell.length_a   1.000
_cell.length_b   1.000
_cell.length_c   1.000
_cell.angle_alpha   90.00
_cell.angle_beta   90.00
_cell.angle_gamma   90.00
#
_symmetry.space_group_name_H-M   'P 1'
#
loop_
_entity.id
_entity.type
_entity.pdbx_description
1 polymer ?
#
loop_
_entity_poly.entity_id
_entity_poly.type
_entity_poly.pdbx_seq_one_letter_code
_entity_poly.pdbx_strand_id
1 'polypeptide(L)'
;MPTHSQLAAQLLRDAAAFFRTIAEQNEPLKEQMAENAAVFEEVALLVETNPMGELPGSEGGAGGDHGHHHHHDHDHEGGCCGGHDKQDKEGCDGKGGCSN
;
A
#
# COMPACT_ATOMS: atom_id res chain seq x y z
N MET A 1 -16.93 20.20 27.10
CA MET A 1 -15.63 19.63 26.69
C MET A 1 -15.89 18.75 25.49
N PRO A 2 -15.27 19.00 24.33
CA PRO A 2 -15.44 18.12 23.17
C PRO A 2 -14.88 16.73 23.48
N THR A 3 -15.51 15.69 22.93
CA THR A 3 -14.96 14.33 22.98
C THR A 3 -13.75 14.21 22.05
N HIS A 4 -12.95 13.15 22.22
CA HIS A 4 -11.84 12.88 21.31
C HIS A 4 -12.30 12.75 19.85
N SER A 5 -13.46 12.12 19.61
CA SER A 5 -14.03 12.01 18.26
C SER A 5 -14.41 13.36 17.66
N GLN A 6 -15.03 14.25 18.45
CA GLN A 6 -15.38 15.60 18.02
C GLN A 6 -14.13 16.44 17.68
N LEU A 7 -13.08 16.34 18.51
CA LEU A 7 -11.82 17.04 18.25
C LEU A 7 -11.13 16.50 16.98
N ALA A 8 -11.06 15.18 16.82
CA ALA A 8 -10.48 14.56 15.63
C ALA A 8 -11.25 14.92 14.36
N ALA A 9 -12.58 14.89 14.39
CA ALA A 9 -13.42 15.31 13.28
C ALA A 9 -13.22 16.78 12.91
N GLN A 10 -13.08 17.66 13.91
CA GLN A 10 -12.79 19.07 13.64
C GLN A 10 -11.42 19.26 12.96
N LEU A 11 -10.38 18.59 13.45
CA LEU A 11 -9.04 18.64 12.86
C LEU A 11 -9.04 18.17 11.39
N LEU A 12 -9.79 17.12 11.07
CA LEU A 12 -9.94 16.61 9.71
C LEU A 12 -10.66 17.61 8.80
N ARG A 13 -11.70 18.29 9.30
CA ARG A 13 -12.38 19.38 8.57
C ARG A 13 -11.46 20.56 8.31
N ASP A 14 -10.66 20.95 9.30
CA ASP A 14 -9.69 22.04 9.15
C ASP A 14 -8.62 21.69 8.10
N ALA A 15 -8.16 20.44 8.07
CA ALA A 15 -7.26 19.94 7.03
C ALA A 15 -7.90 19.96 5.62
N ALA A 16 -9.18 19.57 5.51
CA ALA A 16 -9.90 19.66 4.23
C ALA A 16 -10.00 21.10 3.71
N ALA A 17 -10.28 22.06 4.60
CA ALA A 17 -10.30 23.48 4.26
C ALA A 17 -8.90 23.98 3.80
N PHE A 18 -7.84 23.49 4.43
CA PHE A 18 -6.47 23.77 4.02
C PHE A 18 -6.18 23.27 2.59
N PHE A 19 -6.58 22.03 2.27
CA PHE A 19 -6.41 21.49 0.91
C PHE A 19 -7.20 22.28 -0.13
N ARG A 20 -8.44 22.72 0.17
CA ARG A 20 -9.19 23.61 -0.73
C ARG A 20 -8.45 24.93 -0.98
N THR A 21 -7.84 25.50 0.06
CA THR A 21 -7.04 26.72 -0.08
C THR A 21 -5.83 26.49 -1.00
N ILE A 22 -5.14 25.36 -0.86
CA ILE A 22 -4.04 24.99 -1.76
C ILE A 22 -4.54 24.81 -3.20
N ALA A 23 -5.70 24.18 -3.38
CA ALA A 23 -6.32 23.94 -4.68
C ALA A 23 -6.60 25.24 -5.43
N GLU A 24 -7.11 26.26 -4.72
CA GLU A 24 -7.37 27.59 -5.28
C GLU A 24 -6.09 28.33 -5.70
N GLN A 25 -4.99 28.11 -4.96
CA GLN A 25 -3.71 28.75 -5.23
C GLN A 25 -2.90 28.02 -6.32
N ASN A 26 -3.20 26.75 -6.59
CA ASN A 26 -2.40 25.89 -7.46
C ASN A 26 -3.29 25.12 -8.43
N GLU A 27 -3.64 25.73 -9.57
CA GLU A 27 -4.45 25.10 -10.63
C GLU A 27 -3.96 23.69 -11.03
N PRO A 28 -2.65 23.41 -11.22
CA PRO A 28 -2.19 22.07 -11.59
C PRO A 28 -2.50 20.98 -10.54
N LEU A 29 -2.69 21.36 -9.28
CA LEU A 29 -2.98 20.45 -8.17
C LEU A 29 -4.44 20.53 -7.72
N LYS A 30 -5.25 21.36 -8.38
CA LYS A 30 -6.59 21.72 -7.91
C LYS A 30 -7.51 20.52 -7.78
N GLU A 31 -7.58 19.68 -8.81
CA GLU A 31 -8.42 18.46 -8.77
C GLU A 31 -7.96 17.51 -7.68
N GLN A 32 -6.66 17.21 -7.61
CA GLN A 32 -6.11 16.31 -6.59
C GLN A 32 -6.33 16.83 -5.16
N MET A 33 -6.16 18.14 -4.93
CA MET A 33 -6.38 18.74 -3.62
C MET A 33 -7.88 18.81 -3.28
N ALA A 34 -8.76 19.00 -4.27
CA ALA A 34 -10.21 18.95 -4.08
C ALA A 34 -10.67 17.53 -3.71
N GLU A 35 -10.12 16.51 -4.35
CA GLU A 35 -10.35 15.09 -4.01
C GLU A 35 -9.87 14.79 -2.58
N ASN A 36 -8.63 15.20 -2.23
CA ASN A 36 -8.13 15.04 -0.88
C ASN A 36 -9.02 15.75 0.15
N ALA A 37 -9.47 16.97 -0.12
CA ALA A 37 -10.38 17.68 0.76
C ALA A 37 -11.69 16.91 0.97
N ALA A 38 -12.27 16.35 -0.09
CA ALA A 38 -13.50 15.57 -0.01
C ALA A 38 -13.33 14.31 0.85
N VAL A 39 -12.23 13.57 0.69
CA VAL A 39 -11.93 12.38 1.50
C VAL A 39 -11.79 12.74 2.98
N PHE A 40 -11.08 13.82 3.30
CA PHE A 40 -10.93 14.25 4.69
C PHE A 40 -12.27 14.66 5.33
N GLU A 41 -13.17 15.29 4.59
CA GLU A 41 -14.53 15.60 5.07
C GLU A 41 -15.35 14.33 5.33
N GLU A 42 -15.26 13.33 4.45
CA GLU A 42 -15.95 12.06 4.62
C GLU A 42 -15.45 11.32 5.88
N VAL A 43 -14.14 11.23 6.07
CA VAL A 43 -13.54 10.61 7.27
C VAL A 43 -13.91 11.40 8.53
N ALA A 44 -13.94 12.74 8.47
CA ALA A 44 -14.38 13.55 9.60
C ALA A 44 -15.81 13.20 10.04
N LEU A 45 -16.72 13.02 9.07
CA LEU A 45 -18.08 12.60 9.34
C LEU A 45 -18.14 11.20 9.96
N LEU A 46 -17.36 10.25 9.44
CA LEU A 46 -17.31 8.88 9.95
C LEU A 46 -16.77 8.83 11.38
N VAL A 47 -15.68 9.53 11.67
CA VAL A 47 -15.09 9.62 13.02
C VAL A 47 -16.06 10.23 14.04
N GLU A 48 -16.87 11.20 13.61
CA GLU A 48 -17.84 11.85 14.48
C GLU A 48 -19.09 10.99 14.74
N THR A 49 -19.59 10.31 13.71
CA THR A 49 -20.89 9.61 13.74
C THR A 49 -20.79 8.13 14.06
N ASN A 50 -19.74 7.46 13.57
CA ASN A 50 -19.49 6.03 13.77
C ASN A 50 -17.98 5.74 13.78
N PRO A 51 -17.26 6.12 14.86
CA PRO A 51 -15.80 6.00 14.92
C PRO A 51 -15.28 4.57 14.84
N MET A 52 -16.13 3.56 15.09
CA MET A 52 -15.79 2.14 15.00
C MET A 52 -16.41 1.46 13.77
N GLY A 53 -16.96 2.25 12.84
CA GLY A 53 -17.50 1.74 11.58
C GLY A 53 -16.39 1.20 10.69
N GLU A 54 -16.65 0.07 10.06
CA GLU A 54 -15.78 -0.47 9.02
C GLU A 54 -16.07 0.22 7.69
N LEU A 55 -15.02 0.51 6.92
CA LEU A 55 -15.18 1.04 5.57
C LEU A 55 -15.63 -0.09 4.62
N PRO A 56 -16.61 0.14 3.74
CA PRO A 56 -17.03 -0.87 2.76
C PRO A 56 -15.86 -1.16 1.81
N GLY A 57 -15.29 -2.37 1.90
CA GLY A 57 -14.09 -2.78 1.18
C GLY A 57 -12.87 -3.03 2.07
N SER A 58 -12.96 -2.74 3.37
CA SER A 58 -12.05 -3.29 4.38
C SER A 58 -12.54 -4.68 4.76
N GLU A 59 -12.30 -5.68 3.90
CA GLU A 59 -12.35 -7.06 4.35
C GLU A 59 -11.28 -7.21 5.45
N GLY A 60 -11.75 -7.23 6.70
CA GLY A 60 -11.07 -7.55 7.95
C GLY A 60 -9.53 -7.56 7.92
N GLY A 61 -8.93 -6.46 8.35
CA GLY A 61 -7.57 -6.47 8.92
C GLY A 61 -7.54 -7.19 10.27
N ALA A 62 -7.94 -8.46 10.30
CA ALA A 62 -7.58 -9.40 11.36
C ALA A 62 -6.20 -9.98 10.99
N GLY A 63 -5.28 -9.92 11.94
CA GLY A 63 -3.85 -10.10 11.70
C GLY A 63 -3.44 -11.38 10.98
N GLY A 64 -2.36 -11.25 10.21
CA GLY A 64 -1.40 -12.32 9.99
C GLY A 64 -1.50 -13.05 8.67
N ASP A 65 -0.97 -12.46 7.60
CA ASP A 65 -0.21 -13.23 6.60
C ASP A 65 0.85 -12.33 5.95
N HIS A 66 1.95 -12.09 6.68
CA HIS A 66 3.24 -11.87 6.00
C HIS A 66 3.80 -13.25 5.61
N GLY A 67 3.03 -13.98 4.81
CA GLY A 67 3.46 -15.16 4.10
C GLY A 67 4.01 -14.76 2.73
N HIS A 68 5.00 -13.86 2.69
CA HIS A 68 5.83 -13.73 1.49
C HIS A 68 6.80 -14.92 1.43
N HIS A 69 6.23 -16.13 1.38
CA HIS A 69 6.91 -17.26 0.78
C HIS A 69 7.09 -16.87 -0.68
N HIS A 70 8.29 -16.42 -1.02
CA HIS A 70 8.80 -16.64 -2.36
C HIS A 70 8.81 -18.15 -2.57
N HIS A 71 7.66 -18.69 -2.99
CA HIS A 71 7.62 -19.94 -3.69
C HIS A 71 8.30 -19.64 -5.03
N HIS A 72 9.60 -19.87 -5.05
CA HIS A 72 10.33 -20.03 -6.29
C HIS A 72 9.76 -21.30 -6.94
N ASP A 73 8.64 -21.17 -7.65
CA ASP A 73 8.29 -22.08 -8.74
C ASP A 73 9.37 -21.87 -9.82
N HIS A 74 10.48 -22.58 -9.61
CA HIS A 74 11.54 -22.72 -10.59
C HIS A 74 11.04 -23.62 -11.71
N ASP A 75 10.20 -23.06 -12.59
CA ASP A 75 10.19 -23.47 -13.99
C ASP A 75 11.46 -22.89 -14.65
N HIS A 76 12.63 -23.42 -14.27
CA HIS A 76 13.88 -23.17 -14.98
C HIS A 76 13.84 -23.96 -16.30
N GLU A 77 13.29 -23.36 -17.34
CA GLU A 77 13.71 -23.69 -18.69
C GLU A 77 15.12 -23.14 -18.91
N GLY A 78 16.12 -23.91 -18.47
CA GLY A 78 17.53 -23.81 -18.89
C GLY A 78 18.47 -23.00 -17.99
N GLY A 79 19.41 -23.69 -17.34
CA GLY A 79 20.72 -23.13 -16.94
C GLY A 79 21.16 -23.44 -15.50
N CYS A 80 22.25 -24.21 -15.35
CA CYS A 80 22.75 -24.81 -14.10
C CYS A 80 22.91 -23.86 -12.90
N CYS A 81 22.20 -24.17 -11.82
CA CYS A 81 22.39 -23.59 -10.48
C CYS A 81 23.30 -24.52 -9.66
N GLY A 82 24.49 -24.05 -9.29
CA GLY A 82 25.43 -24.82 -8.46
C GLY A 82 24.98 -24.87 -7.00
N GLY A 83 24.79 -26.08 -6.47
CA GLY A 83 24.52 -26.30 -5.05
C GLY A 83 24.45 -27.78 -4.66
N HIS A 84 25.60 -28.30 -4.23
CA HIS A 84 25.81 -29.49 -3.39
C HIS A 84 25.59 -30.92 -3.95
N ASP A 85 26.65 -31.71 -3.71
CA ASP A 85 26.76 -33.15 -3.54
C ASP A 85 26.17 -34.13 -4.58
N LYS A 86 27.10 -34.64 -5.39
CA LYS A 86 27.23 -36.02 -5.90
C LYS A 86 25.96 -36.69 -6.44
N GLN A 87 25.86 -36.74 -7.77
CA GLN A 87 26.02 -37.98 -8.55
C GLN A 87 25.77 -37.70 -10.03
N ASP A 88 26.74 -38.13 -10.85
CA ASP A 88 26.62 -38.53 -12.24
C ASP A 88 25.58 -37.79 -13.10
N LYS A 89 26.04 -36.85 -13.93
CA LYS A 89 25.55 -36.68 -15.30
C LYS A 89 26.46 -35.79 -16.14
N GLU A 90 26.83 -36.35 -17.29
CA GLU A 90 27.51 -35.73 -18.41
C GLU A 90 26.69 -34.54 -18.97
N GLY A 91 27.39 -33.51 -19.47
CA GLY A 91 26.83 -32.49 -20.36
C GLY A 91 26.44 -31.16 -19.72
N CYS A 92 27.42 -30.30 -19.44
CA CYS A 92 27.18 -28.86 -19.24
C CYS A 92 28.09 -28.08 -20.20
N ASP A 93 27.56 -27.67 -21.36
CA ASP A 93 28.31 -26.98 -22.44
C ASP A 93 28.48 -25.47 -22.20
N GLY A 94 28.79 -25.08 -20.97
CA GLY A 94 29.71 -23.97 -20.69
C GLY A 94 29.42 -22.58 -21.29
N LYS A 95 28.16 -22.15 -21.44
CA LYS A 95 27.84 -20.77 -21.86
C LYS A 95 26.69 -20.15 -21.06
N GLY A 96 26.97 -19.80 -19.81
CA GLY A 96 26.13 -18.90 -19.00
C GLY A 96 27.03 -17.98 -18.19
N GLY A 97 27.58 -16.94 -18.84
CA GLY A 97 28.47 -15.98 -18.18
C GLY A 97 27.68 -14.98 -17.35
N CYS A 98 27.98 -14.88 -16.07
CA CYS A 98 27.60 -13.74 -15.23
C CYS A 98 28.71 -12.69 -15.32
N SER A 99 28.45 -11.56 -15.97
CA SER A 99 29.30 -10.37 -15.83
C SER A 99 28.98 -9.65 -14.52
N ASN A 100 30.06 -9.20 -13.88
CA ASN A 100 30.13 -8.77 -12.48
C ASN A 100 29.46 -7.42 -12.20
#